data_AF-A0A5A7PNQ8-F1
#
_entry.id   AF-A0A5A7PNQ8-F1
#
_cell.length_a   1.000
_cell.length_b   1.000
_cell.length_c   1.000
_cell.angle_alpha   90.00
_cell.angle_beta   90.00
_cell.angle_gamma   90.00
#
_symmetry.space_group_name_H-M   'P 1'
#
loop_
_entity.id
_entity.type
_entity.pdbx_description
1 polymer ?
#
loop_
_entity_poly.entity_id
_entity_poly.type
_entity_poly.pdbx_seq_one_letter_code
_entity_poly.pdbx_strand_id
1 'polypeptide(L)'
;MDQVTQEVEKVKRDFHETYDQTVKHIDSIQEYGIKSRIGNPGESEKIDSLPRLNGLAQDGLNMLQFLQFNLDLLAPQLPFVDDAEKVQSLAQSWEKQIQSLRLSLRNANLQAKANMKKTAHQERELLLGGGEESTTRRRNLQTKAGMTSAAESITESLRRTRQLMVQEVDRSASTLMTFEESTGVLRKAETEYKGHRSLLSRTRGLLSTMQRQDVLDRLDLFPFPYI
;
A
#
# COMPACT_ATOMS: atom_id res chain seq x y z
N MET A 1 2.24 -35.21 -7.31
CA MET A 1 2.05 -33.76 -7.48
C MET A 1 3.41 -33.18 -7.81
N ASP A 2 3.50 -32.49 -8.93
CA ASP A 2 4.74 -31.89 -9.42
C ASP A 2 5.25 -30.82 -8.43
N GLN A 3 6.57 -30.72 -8.24
CA GLN A 3 7.16 -29.81 -7.25
C GLN A 3 6.84 -28.34 -7.59
N VAL A 4 6.77 -28.03 -8.89
CA VAL A 4 6.43 -26.70 -9.42
C VAL A 4 4.98 -26.31 -9.11
N THR A 5 4.04 -27.26 -9.16
CA THR A 5 2.62 -26.95 -8.88
C THR A 5 2.37 -26.68 -7.40
N GLN A 6 3.13 -27.29 -6.49
CA GLN A 6 3.08 -26.99 -5.06
C GLN A 6 3.61 -25.58 -4.74
N GLU A 7 4.70 -25.16 -5.38
CA GLU A 7 5.26 -23.81 -5.21
C GLU A 7 4.30 -22.73 -5.75
N VAL A 8 3.64 -22.98 -6.87
CA VAL A 8 2.61 -22.07 -7.41
C VAL A 8 1.43 -21.91 -6.44
N GLU A 9 0.94 -23.00 -5.84
CA GLU A 9 -0.14 -22.93 -4.85
C GLU A 9 0.29 -22.22 -3.56
N LYS A 10 1.55 -22.37 -3.15
CA LYS A 10 2.10 -21.63 -2.02
C LYS A 10 2.15 -20.12 -2.31
N VAL A 11 2.68 -19.72 -3.47
CA VAL A 11 2.74 -18.31 -3.88
C VAL A 11 1.35 -17.67 -3.93
N LYS A 12 0.33 -18.41 -4.37
CA LYS A 12 -1.07 -17.93 -4.34
C LYS A 12 -1.60 -17.69 -2.92
N ARG A 13 -1.33 -18.60 -1.98
CA ARG A 13 -1.74 -18.45 -0.58
C ARG A 13 -1.05 -17.26 0.07
N ASP A 14 0.27 -17.17 -0.10
CA ASP A 14 1.07 -16.07 0.44
C ASP A 14 0.61 -14.72 -0.12
N PHE A 15 0.21 -14.67 -1.40
CA PHE A 15 -0.33 -13.46 -2.02
C PHE A 15 -1.66 -13.04 -1.37
N HIS A 16 -2.57 -13.99 -1.14
CA HIS A 16 -3.86 -13.68 -0.54
C HIS A 16 -3.72 -13.19 0.91
N GLU A 17 -2.86 -13.85 1.69
CA GLU A 17 -2.60 -13.45 3.08
C GLU A 17 -1.97 -12.05 3.16
N THR A 18 -0.94 -11.79 2.35
CA THR A 18 -0.28 -10.48 2.30
C THR A 18 -1.21 -9.38 1.79
N TYR A 19 -2.10 -9.71 0.85
CA TYR A 19 -3.13 -8.79 0.35
C TYR A 19 -4.09 -8.38 1.47
N ASP A 20 -4.63 -9.35 2.21
CA ASP A 20 -5.58 -9.10 3.29
C ASP A 20 -4.94 -8.31 4.44
N GLN A 21 -3.68 -8.58 4.78
CA GLN A 21 -2.94 -7.81 5.78
C GLN A 21 -2.72 -6.36 5.31
N THR A 22 -2.36 -6.16 4.04
CA THR A 22 -2.15 -4.82 3.46
C THR A 22 -3.43 -4.01 3.46
N VAL A 23 -4.58 -4.62 3.12
CA VAL A 23 -5.89 -3.98 3.20
C VAL A 23 -6.20 -3.52 4.63
N LYS A 24 -5.98 -4.38 5.64
CA LYS A 24 -6.19 -4.01 7.06
C LYS A 24 -5.36 -2.81 7.49
N HIS A 25 -4.12 -2.71 7.01
CA HIS A 25 -3.26 -1.55 7.27
C HIS A 25 -3.81 -0.28 6.60
N ILE A 26 -4.27 -0.38 5.35
CA ILE A 26 -4.88 0.75 4.62
C ILE A 26 -6.17 1.22 5.31
N ASP A 27 -7.03 0.31 5.76
CA ASP A 27 -8.25 0.64 6.50
C ASP A 27 -7.92 1.33 7.83
N SER A 28 -6.90 0.84 8.53
CA SER A 28 -6.41 1.46 9.78
C SER A 28 -5.87 2.87 9.54
N ILE A 29 -5.22 3.11 8.39
CA ILE A 29 -4.79 4.45 7.96
C ILE A 29 -6.02 5.33 7.71
N GLN A 30 -7.03 4.82 6.99
CA GLN A 30 -8.24 5.58 6.67
C GLN A 30 -8.98 6.06 7.92
N GLU A 31 -9.03 5.21 8.95
CA GLU A 31 -9.66 5.50 10.24
C GLU A 31 -8.76 6.30 11.20
N TYR A 32 -7.52 6.58 10.80
CA TYR A 32 -6.58 7.36 11.58
C TYR A 32 -7.11 8.78 11.81
N GLY A 33 -7.02 9.27 13.05
CA GLY A 33 -7.62 10.52 13.49
C GLY A 33 -9.09 10.40 13.91
N ILE A 34 -9.87 9.42 13.44
CA ILE A 34 -11.23 9.18 13.93
C ILE A 34 -11.20 8.38 15.23
N LYS A 35 -10.40 7.30 15.30
CA LYS A 35 -10.29 6.46 16.51
C LYS A 35 -9.73 7.20 17.73
N SER A 36 -8.88 8.20 17.50
CA SER A 36 -8.38 9.08 18.57
C SER A 36 -9.48 9.93 19.23
N ARG A 37 -10.68 10.02 18.63
CA ARG A 37 -11.84 10.74 19.15
C ARG A 37 -12.73 9.89 20.06
N ILE A 38 -12.69 8.57 19.93
CA ILE A 38 -13.63 7.64 20.59
C ILE A 38 -12.98 6.95 21.80
N GLY A 39 -11.65 6.80 21.81
CA GLY A 39 -10.91 6.20 22.93
C GLY A 39 -10.74 7.17 24.11
N ASN A 40 -10.93 6.67 25.33
CA ASN A 40 -10.53 7.38 26.55
C ASN A 40 -9.03 7.75 26.47
N PRO A 41 -8.60 8.90 27.00
CA PRO A 41 -7.21 9.37 26.94
C PRO A 41 -6.19 8.44 27.63
N GLY A 42 -6.66 7.40 28.35
CA GLY A 42 -5.84 6.34 28.95
C GLY A 42 -5.63 5.08 28.08
N GLU A 43 -6.35 4.91 26.97
CA GLU A 43 -6.23 3.73 26.07
C GLU A 43 -5.35 4.04 24.86
N SER A 44 -4.21 4.71 25.09
CA SER A 44 -3.15 4.86 24.07
C SER A 44 -2.35 3.56 23.88
N GLU A 45 -2.95 2.40 24.08
CA GLU A 45 -2.31 1.12 23.85
C GLU A 45 -2.50 0.70 22.38
N LYS A 46 -1.42 0.84 21.62
CA LYS A 46 -1.18 0.19 20.31
C LYS A 46 -2.01 0.70 19.12
N ILE A 47 -2.35 1.98 19.04
CA ILE A 47 -2.61 2.56 17.72
C ILE A 47 -1.25 2.80 17.08
N ASP A 48 -0.87 1.93 16.14
CA ASP A 48 0.35 2.13 15.36
C ASP A 48 0.34 3.54 14.76
N SER A 49 1.45 4.26 14.94
CA SER A 49 1.60 5.60 14.40
C SER A 49 1.35 5.60 12.88
N LEU A 50 0.76 6.66 12.34
CA LEU A 50 0.50 6.78 10.90
C LEU A 50 1.72 6.47 10.02
N PRO A 51 2.96 6.86 10.39
CA PRO A 51 4.17 6.46 9.65
C PRO A 51 4.43 4.96 9.69
N ARG A 52 4.18 4.29 10.82
CA ARG A 52 4.36 2.84 10.96
C ARG A 52 3.34 2.08 10.12
N LEU A 53 2.08 2.48 10.15
CA LEU A 53 1.04 1.88 9.30
C LEU A 53 1.36 2.05 7.82
N ASN A 54 1.88 3.22 7.42
CA ASN A 54 2.33 3.44 6.05
C ASN A 54 3.53 2.56 5.67
N GLY A 55 4.51 2.40 6.57
CA GLY A 55 5.63 1.47 6.35
C GLY A 55 5.15 0.05 6.12
N LEU A 56 4.28 -0.47 6.99
CA LEU A 56 3.71 -1.81 6.86
C LEU A 56 2.91 -1.99 5.56
N ALA A 57 2.14 -0.98 5.15
CA ALA A 57 1.40 -1.03 3.89
C ALA A 57 2.34 -1.02 2.67
N GLN A 58 3.46 -0.29 2.73
CA GLN A 58 4.49 -0.32 1.67
C GLN A 58 5.20 -1.67 1.61
N ASP A 59 5.57 -2.23 2.75
CA ASP A 59 6.21 -3.54 2.84
C ASP A 59 5.30 -4.64 2.27
N GLY A 60 4.01 -4.58 2.61
CA GLY A 60 2.98 -5.46 2.02
C GLY A 60 2.87 -5.30 0.50
N LEU A 61 2.85 -4.06 -0.01
CA LEU A 61 2.83 -3.79 -1.46
C LEU A 61 4.09 -4.27 -2.19
N ASN A 62 5.26 -4.22 -1.54
CA ASN A 62 6.51 -4.73 -2.09
C ASN A 62 6.52 -6.27 -2.11
N MET A 63 6.00 -6.90 -1.05
CA MET A 63 5.85 -8.35 -0.99
C MET A 63 4.89 -8.87 -2.07
N LEU A 64 3.76 -8.19 -2.29
CA LEU A 64 2.81 -8.54 -3.36
C LEU A 64 3.46 -8.46 -4.76
N GLN A 65 4.32 -7.47 -5.00
CA GLN A 65 5.07 -7.36 -6.26
C GLN A 65 6.10 -8.48 -6.43
N PHE A 66 6.79 -8.83 -5.34
CA PHE A 66 7.72 -9.97 -5.35
C PHE A 66 6.99 -11.29 -5.64
N LEU A 67 5.81 -11.50 -5.04
CA LEU A 67 4.99 -12.69 -5.29
C LEU A 67 4.44 -12.73 -6.72
N GLN A 68 4.05 -11.58 -7.29
CA GLN A 68 3.71 -11.47 -8.70
C GLN A 68 4.89 -11.85 -9.61
N PHE A 69 6.09 -11.36 -9.30
CA PHE A 69 7.31 -11.72 -10.03
C PHE A 69 7.61 -13.23 -9.93
N ASN A 70 7.49 -13.82 -8.73
CA ASN A 70 7.69 -15.26 -8.55
C ASN A 70 6.69 -16.10 -9.33
N LEU A 71 5.42 -15.68 -9.36
CA LEU A 71 4.40 -16.36 -10.17
C LEU A 71 4.76 -16.30 -11.66
N ASP A 72 5.22 -15.15 -12.15
CA ASP A 72 5.67 -14.97 -13.53
C ASP A 72 6.94 -15.82 -13.85
N LEU A 73 7.81 -16.06 -12.86
CA LEU A 73 8.99 -16.92 -12.99
C LEU A 73 8.64 -18.43 -12.99
N LEU A 74 7.59 -18.82 -12.25
CA LEU A 74 7.11 -20.19 -12.17
C LEU A 74 6.20 -20.56 -13.35
N ALA A 75 5.47 -19.59 -13.92
CA ALA A 75 4.57 -19.77 -15.06
C ALA A 75 5.16 -20.57 -16.24
N PRO A 76 6.42 -20.35 -16.67
CA PRO A 76 7.02 -21.08 -17.79
C PRO A 76 7.43 -22.52 -17.45
N GLN A 77 7.52 -22.86 -16.15
CA GLN A 77 7.96 -24.16 -15.67
C GLN A 77 6.79 -25.15 -15.53
N LEU A 78 5.54 -24.69 -15.73
CA LEU A 78 4.39 -25.58 -15.68
C LEU A 78 4.35 -26.50 -16.90
N PRO A 79 4.13 -27.82 -16.70
CA PRO A 79 4.18 -28.81 -17.77
C PRO A 79 3.03 -28.72 -18.78
N PHE A 80 1.93 -28.03 -18.46
CA PHE A 80 0.74 -27.92 -19.32
C PHE A 80 0.51 -26.50 -19.84
N VAL A 81 0.26 -26.39 -21.15
CA VAL A 81 -0.01 -25.11 -21.83
C VAL A 81 -1.27 -24.42 -21.32
N ASP A 82 -2.32 -25.19 -20.99
CA ASP A 82 -3.56 -24.68 -20.37
C ASP A 82 -3.33 -24.02 -19.02
N ASP A 83 -2.36 -24.51 -18.25
CA ASP A 83 -2.04 -23.95 -16.94
C ASP A 83 -1.20 -22.68 -17.07
N ALA A 84 -0.41 -22.54 -18.13
CA ALA A 84 0.31 -21.31 -18.44
C ALA A 84 -0.63 -20.14 -18.76
N GLU A 85 -1.71 -20.37 -19.52
CA GLU A 85 -2.72 -19.33 -19.81
C GLU A 85 -3.50 -18.91 -18.56
N LYS A 86 -3.87 -19.88 -17.71
CA LYS A 86 -4.50 -19.59 -16.40
C LYS A 86 -3.60 -18.76 -15.51
N VAL A 87 -2.32 -19.13 -15.40
CA VAL A 87 -1.35 -18.37 -14.59
C VAL A 87 -1.14 -16.96 -15.14
N GLN A 88 -1.16 -16.79 -16.47
CA GLN A 88 -1.05 -15.48 -17.09
C GLN A 88 -2.27 -14.58 -16.82
N SER A 89 -3.49 -15.12 -16.87
CA SER A 89 -4.69 -14.35 -16.49
C SER A 89 -4.70 -13.98 -15.01
N LEU A 90 -4.16 -14.85 -14.15
CA LEU A 90 -4.02 -14.63 -12.72
C LEU A 90 -2.96 -13.56 -12.41
N ALA A 91 -1.83 -13.55 -13.12
CA ALA A 91 -0.83 -12.48 -13.00
C ALA A 91 -1.40 -11.10 -13.38
N GLN A 92 -2.24 -11.04 -14.42
CA GLN A 92 -2.94 -9.80 -14.80
C GLN A 92 -3.97 -9.35 -13.77
N SER A 93 -4.65 -10.28 -13.09
CA SER A 93 -5.59 -9.93 -12.03
C SER A 93 -4.84 -9.39 -10.80
N TRP A 94 -3.69 -9.98 -10.45
CA TRP A 94 -2.82 -9.49 -9.38
C TRP A 94 -2.24 -8.10 -9.68
N GLU A 95 -1.83 -7.83 -10.93
CA GLU A 95 -1.38 -6.49 -11.35
C GLU A 95 -2.48 -5.44 -11.08
N LYS A 96 -3.73 -5.73 -11.48
CA LYS A 96 -4.87 -4.84 -11.24
C LYS A 96 -5.13 -4.64 -9.74
N GLN A 97 -5.06 -5.72 -8.95
CA GLN A 97 -5.26 -5.68 -7.50
C GLN A 97 -4.19 -4.81 -6.82
N ILE A 98 -2.91 -4.99 -7.14
CA ILE A 98 -1.81 -4.18 -6.61
C ILE A 98 -1.98 -2.70 -6.97
N GLN A 99 -2.36 -2.39 -8.21
CA GLN A 99 -2.60 -1.00 -8.63
C GLN A 99 -3.80 -0.39 -7.88
N SER A 100 -4.87 -1.16 -7.66
CA SER A 100 -6.01 -0.70 -6.87
C SER A 100 -5.65 -0.44 -5.40
N LEU A 101 -4.80 -1.29 -4.80
CA LEU A 101 -4.29 -1.09 -3.44
C LEU A 101 -3.44 0.19 -3.33
N ARG A 102 -2.59 0.49 -4.33
CA ARG A 102 -1.81 1.74 -4.34
C ARG A 102 -2.71 2.97 -4.35
N LEU A 103 -3.77 2.95 -5.16
CA LEU A 103 -4.75 4.02 -5.20
C LEU A 103 -5.50 4.14 -3.86
N SER A 104 -5.88 3.00 -3.27
CA SER A 104 -6.53 2.95 -1.97
C SER A 104 -5.64 3.52 -0.87
N LEU A 105 -4.36 3.14 -0.81
CA LEU A 105 -3.39 3.66 0.15
C LEU A 105 -3.21 5.19 0.01
N ARG A 106 -3.17 5.72 -1.23
CA ARG A 106 -3.13 7.17 -1.45
C ARG A 106 -4.39 7.85 -0.93
N ASN A 107 -5.57 7.30 -1.22
CA ASN A 107 -6.85 7.85 -0.77
C ASN A 107 -6.99 7.79 0.76
N ALA A 108 -6.60 6.69 1.39
CA ALA A 108 -6.59 6.52 2.83
C ALA A 108 -5.68 7.57 3.52
N ASN A 109 -4.49 7.84 2.96
CA ASN A 109 -3.61 8.89 3.48
C ASN A 109 -4.22 10.31 3.34
N LEU A 110 -4.91 10.59 2.24
CA LEU A 110 -5.62 11.86 2.08
C LEU A 110 -6.78 12.00 3.08
N GLN A 111 -7.52 10.92 3.32
CA GLN A 111 -8.60 10.90 4.32
C GLN A 111 -8.06 11.05 5.74
N ALA A 112 -7.01 10.32 6.11
CA ALA A 112 -6.31 10.47 7.39
C ALA A 112 -5.93 11.94 7.64
N LYS A 113 -5.33 12.59 6.64
CA LYS A 113 -4.99 14.01 6.71
C LYS A 113 -6.21 14.92 6.88
N ALA A 114 -7.30 14.64 6.17
CA ALA A 114 -8.54 15.39 6.32
C ALA A 114 -9.16 15.20 7.72
N ASN A 115 -9.13 13.98 8.24
CA ASN A 115 -9.61 13.63 9.57
C ASN A 115 -8.80 14.33 10.66
N MET A 116 -7.47 14.30 10.57
CA MET A 116 -6.56 15.01 11.49
C MET A 116 -6.77 16.53 11.45
N LYS A 117 -7.01 17.11 10.27
CA LYS A 117 -7.35 18.54 10.17
C LYS A 117 -8.67 18.84 10.86
N LYS A 118 -9.69 18.01 10.65
CA LYS A 118 -11.00 18.16 11.30
C LYS A 118 -10.89 18.06 12.82
N THR A 119 -10.15 17.09 13.35
CA THR A 119 -9.95 16.95 14.80
C THR A 119 -9.19 18.14 15.37
N ALA A 120 -8.12 18.60 14.72
CA ALA A 120 -7.38 19.77 15.17
C ALA A 120 -8.23 21.05 15.13
N HIS A 121 -9.10 21.21 14.13
CA HIS A 121 -10.06 22.31 14.08
C HIS A 121 -11.10 22.22 15.21
N GLN A 122 -11.62 21.04 15.49
CA GLN A 122 -12.58 20.82 16.58
C GLN A 122 -11.95 21.05 17.97
N GLU A 123 -10.73 20.58 18.21
CA GLU A 123 -9.99 20.89 19.44
C GLU A 123 -9.77 22.40 19.59
N ARG A 124 -9.39 23.07 18.51
CA ARG A 124 -9.26 24.53 18.50
C ARG A 124 -10.58 25.23 18.83
N GLU A 125 -11.69 24.77 18.26
CA GLU A 125 -13.02 25.32 18.57
C GLU A 125 -13.46 25.02 20.00
N LEU A 126 -13.13 23.87 20.58
CA LEU A 126 -13.39 23.58 21.99
C LEU A 126 -12.59 24.50 22.93
N LEU A 127 -11.31 24.73 22.61
CA LEU A 127 -10.43 25.62 23.37
C LEU A 127 -10.84 27.10 23.28
N LEU A 128 -11.29 27.54 22.10
CA LEU A 128 -11.73 28.92 21.84
C LEU A 128 -13.20 29.17 22.21
N GLY A 129 -14.05 28.15 22.11
CA GLY A 129 -15.49 28.21 22.33
C GLY A 129 -15.92 28.03 23.79
N GLY A 130 -15.00 27.62 24.68
CA GLY A 130 -15.26 27.47 26.10
C GLY A 130 -16.25 26.33 26.40
N GLY A 131 -15.78 25.08 26.36
CA GLY A 131 -16.51 23.91 26.87
C GLY A 131 -16.79 23.98 28.39
N GLU A 132 -17.20 22.86 29.02
CA GLU A 132 -17.60 22.76 30.44
C GLU A 132 -16.61 23.37 31.46
N GLU A 133 -15.32 23.50 31.09
CA GLU A 133 -14.30 24.28 31.80
C GLU A 133 -14.68 25.74 32.05
N SER A 134 -15.60 26.32 31.27
CA SER A 134 -16.12 27.68 31.38
C SER A 134 -16.67 28.00 32.77
N THR A 135 -17.11 27.01 33.54
CA THR A 135 -17.66 27.22 34.89
C THR A 135 -16.56 27.39 35.95
N THR A 136 -15.51 26.58 35.92
CA THR A 136 -14.31 26.73 36.77
C THR A 136 -13.43 27.91 36.31
N ARG A 137 -13.35 28.13 34.99
CA ARG A 137 -12.62 29.23 34.36
C ARG A 137 -13.25 30.59 34.64
N ARG A 138 -14.58 30.73 34.64
CA ARG A 138 -15.25 31.98 35.10
C ARG A 138 -14.92 32.33 36.54
N ARG A 139 -14.72 31.33 37.41
CA ARG A 139 -14.32 31.54 38.81
C ARG A 139 -12.89 32.08 38.92
N ASN A 140 -11.96 31.58 38.10
CA ASN A 140 -10.56 32.03 38.10
C ASN A 140 -10.33 33.35 37.31
N LEU A 141 -11.15 33.64 36.31
CA LEU A 141 -11.12 34.90 35.53
C LEU A 141 -11.56 36.14 36.34
N GLN A 142 -12.12 35.99 37.55
CA GLN A 142 -12.42 37.12 38.43
C GLN A 142 -11.16 37.77 39.04
N THR A 143 -9.99 37.13 38.94
CA THR A 143 -8.72 37.71 39.41
C THR A 143 -7.79 38.05 38.24
N LYS A 144 -7.19 39.25 38.29
CA LYS A 144 -6.34 39.82 37.22
C LYS A 144 -5.16 38.93 36.83
N ALA A 145 -4.61 38.19 37.80
CA ALA A 145 -3.53 37.21 37.60
C ALA A 145 -4.00 35.90 36.92
N GLY A 146 -5.24 35.47 37.19
CA GLY A 146 -5.85 34.32 36.52
C GLY A 146 -6.16 34.58 35.05
N MET A 147 -6.50 35.83 34.69
CA MET A 147 -6.70 36.25 33.29
C MET A 147 -5.40 36.25 32.48
N THR A 148 -4.30 36.75 33.03
CA THR A 148 -3.00 36.80 32.33
C THR A 148 -2.39 35.40 32.19
N SER A 149 -2.42 34.59 33.26
CA SER A 149 -1.90 33.22 33.23
C SER A 149 -2.71 32.30 32.30
N ALA A 150 -4.03 32.45 32.24
CA ALA A 150 -4.86 31.70 31.30
C ALA A 150 -4.60 32.09 29.84
N ALA A 151 -4.41 33.39 29.55
CA ALA A 151 -4.08 33.85 28.20
C ALA A 151 -2.70 33.37 27.75
N GLU A 152 -1.73 33.32 28.65
CA GLU A 152 -0.39 32.80 28.39
C GLU A 152 -0.40 31.30 28.11
N SER A 153 -1.12 30.51 28.92
CA SER A 153 -1.32 29.06 28.69
C SER A 153 -2.05 28.74 27.38
N ILE A 154 -3.05 29.54 27.00
CA ILE A 154 -3.74 29.41 25.70
C ILE A 154 -2.80 29.74 24.54
N THR A 155 -1.97 30.77 24.69
CA THR A 155 -1.01 31.16 23.66
C THR A 155 0.09 30.12 23.51
N GLU A 156 0.54 29.54 24.63
CA GLU A 156 1.58 28.51 24.66
C GLU A 156 1.06 27.17 24.10
N SER A 157 -0.13 26.72 24.47
CA SER A 157 -0.77 25.53 23.88
C SER A 157 -1.01 25.71 22.38
N LEU A 158 -1.48 26.89 21.93
CA LEU A 158 -1.69 27.18 20.51
C LEU A 158 -0.37 27.24 19.72
N ARG A 159 0.70 27.77 20.34
CA ARG A 159 2.07 27.72 19.78
C ARG A 159 2.57 26.28 19.66
N ARG A 160 2.34 25.45 20.68
CA ARG A 160 2.72 24.02 20.68
C ARG A 160 1.95 23.23 19.61
N THR A 161 0.64 23.43 19.50
CA THR A 161 -0.19 22.82 18.45
C THR A 161 0.24 23.26 17.05
N ARG A 162 0.59 24.54 16.86
CA ARG A 162 1.14 25.04 15.60
C ARG A 162 2.46 24.36 15.23
N GLN A 163 3.37 24.19 16.19
CA GLN A 163 4.67 23.55 15.96
C GLN A 163 4.50 22.08 15.57
N LEU A 164 3.67 21.32 16.29
CA LEU A 164 3.35 19.93 15.96
C LEU A 164 2.71 19.81 14.58
N MET A 165 1.84 20.74 14.21
CA MET A 165 1.21 20.78 12.89
C MET A 165 2.21 21.01 11.76
N VAL A 166 3.12 21.97 11.91
CA VAL A 166 4.14 22.24 10.88
C VAL A 166 5.04 21.02 10.71
N GLN A 167 5.50 20.43 11.82
CA GLN A 167 6.35 19.26 11.79
C GLN A 167 5.67 18.04 11.13
N GLU A 168 4.39 17.80 11.42
CA GLU A 168 3.64 16.68 10.85
C GLU A 168 3.28 16.92 9.37
N VAL A 169 3.00 18.18 8.99
CA VAL A 169 2.76 18.54 7.58
C VAL A 169 4.02 18.36 6.74
N ASP A 170 5.17 18.85 7.19
CA ASP A 170 6.45 18.68 6.48
C ASP A 170 6.83 17.19 6.40
N ARG A 171 6.63 16.43 7.48
CA ARG A 171 6.91 15.00 7.50
C ARG A 171 5.99 14.22 6.54
N SER A 172 4.69 14.53 6.51
CA SER A 172 3.75 13.89 5.58
C SER A 172 3.97 14.30 4.13
N ALA A 173 4.43 15.52 3.86
CA ALA A 173 4.82 15.97 2.51
C ALA A 173 6.04 15.20 2.02
N SER A 174 7.03 14.99 2.89
CA SER A 174 8.18 14.13 2.59
C SER A 174 7.75 12.68 2.30
N THR A 175 6.86 12.09 3.11
CA THR A 175 6.34 10.74 2.85
C THR A 175 5.57 10.65 1.52
N LEU A 176 4.77 11.66 1.18
CA LEU A 176 4.07 11.73 -0.11
C LEU A 176 5.03 11.87 -1.29
N MET A 177 6.08 12.69 -1.18
CA MET A 177 7.13 12.76 -2.20
C MET A 177 7.81 11.41 -2.39
N THR A 178 8.17 10.72 -1.29
CA THR A 178 8.76 9.38 -1.41
C THR A 178 7.81 8.37 -2.05
N PHE A 179 6.50 8.51 -1.83
CA PHE A 179 5.49 7.69 -2.51
C PHE A 179 5.45 8.00 -4.00
N GLU A 180 5.46 9.28 -4.38
CA GLU A 180 5.46 9.72 -5.77
C GLU A 180 6.71 9.25 -6.52
N GLU A 181 7.89 9.43 -5.93
CA GLU A 181 9.16 8.94 -6.46
C GLU A 181 9.17 7.41 -6.58
N SER A 182 8.74 6.70 -5.53
CA SER A 182 8.66 5.24 -5.56
C SER A 182 7.70 4.78 -6.64
N THR A 183 6.53 5.43 -6.82
CA THR A 183 5.61 5.11 -7.91
C THR A 183 6.17 5.42 -9.29
N GLY A 184 6.99 6.45 -9.44
CA GLY A 184 7.66 6.80 -10.69
C GLY A 184 8.72 5.77 -11.08
N VAL A 185 9.59 5.39 -10.13
CA VAL A 185 10.58 4.33 -10.31
C VAL A 185 9.88 3.01 -10.63
N LEU A 186 8.78 2.72 -9.93
CA LEU A 186 8.05 1.49 -10.18
C LEU A 186 7.31 1.48 -11.51
N ARG A 187 6.78 2.61 -11.98
CA ARG A 187 6.25 2.72 -13.35
C ARG A 187 7.33 2.49 -14.38
N LYS A 188 8.53 2.99 -14.14
CA LYS A 188 9.68 2.78 -15.02
C LYS A 188 10.10 1.31 -15.04
N ALA A 189 10.22 0.69 -13.86
CA ALA A 189 10.46 -0.74 -13.74
C ALA A 189 9.36 -1.54 -14.43
N GLU A 190 8.08 -1.21 -14.22
CA GLU A 190 6.94 -1.85 -14.89
C GLU A 190 7.05 -1.75 -16.43
N THR A 191 7.45 -0.58 -16.96
CA THR A 191 7.66 -0.44 -18.41
C THR A 191 8.83 -1.26 -18.93
N GLU A 192 9.93 -1.33 -18.18
CA GLU A 192 11.08 -2.17 -18.51
C GLU A 192 10.69 -3.67 -18.44
N TYR A 193 9.91 -4.07 -17.44
CA TYR A 193 9.35 -5.41 -17.28
C TYR A 193 8.38 -5.79 -18.41
N LYS A 194 7.48 -4.89 -18.82
CA LYS A 194 6.62 -5.09 -19.99
C LYS A 194 7.45 -5.25 -21.27
N GLY A 195 8.55 -4.51 -21.38
CA GLY A 195 9.57 -4.68 -22.41
C GLY A 195 10.15 -6.09 -22.42
N HIS A 196 10.65 -6.57 -21.27
CA HIS A 196 11.19 -7.93 -21.14
C HIS A 196 10.17 -9.03 -21.43
N ARG A 197 8.91 -8.86 -21.01
CA ARG A 197 7.83 -9.80 -21.32
C ARG A 197 7.54 -9.89 -22.82
N SER A 198 7.61 -8.76 -23.52
CA SER A 198 7.47 -8.72 -24.99
C SER A 198 8.64 -9.39 -25.72
N LEU A 199 9.85 -9.34 -25.14
CA LEU A 199 11.02 -10.02 -25.67
C LEU A 199 10.95 -11.53 -25.40
N LEU A 200 10.56 -11.93 -24.19
CA LEU A 200 10.36 -13.33 -23.82
C LEU A 200 9.25 -14.01 -24.62
N SER A 201 8.16 -13.30 -24.95
CA SER A 201 7.12 -13.85 -25.82
C SER A 201 7.61 -14.04 -27.26
N ARG A 202 8.45 -13.12 -27.77
CA ARG A 202 9.09 -13.26 -29.09
C ARG A 202 10.09 -14.42 -29.13
N THR A 203 10.93 -14.58 -28.11
CA THR A 203 11.85 -15.71 -28.05
C THR A 203 11.09 -17.03 -27.94
N ARG A 204 10.00 -17.09 -27.17
CA ARG A 204 9.10 -18.26 -27.11
C ARG A 204 8.46 -18.57 -28.46
N GLY A 205 8.00 -17.55 -29.20
CA GLY A 205 7.48 -17.73 -30.56
C GLY A 205 8.51 -18.39 -31.48
N LEU A 206 9.75 -17.89 -31.44
CA LEU A 206 10.86 -18.43 -32.23
C LEU A 206 11.26 -19.85 -31.80
N LEU A 207 11.32 -20.13 -30.50
CA LEU A 207 11.59 -21.47 -29.96
C LEU A 207 10.50 -22.47 -30.36
N SER A 208 9.23 -22.05 -30.32
CA SER A 208 8.12 -22.90 -30.77
C SER A 208 8.18 -23.17 -32.27
N THR A 209 8.59 -22.19 -33.09
CA THR A 209 8.80 -22.43 -34.53
C THR A 209 10.00 -23.32 -34.81
N MET A 210 11.09 -23.19 -34.06
CA MET A 210 12.25 -24.08 -34.16
C MET A 210 11.91 -25.51 -33.74
N GLN A 211 11.18 -25.67 -32.63
CA GLN A 211 10.74 -26.99 -32.18
C GLN A 211 9.80 -27.66 -33.19
N ARG A 212 8.93 -26.89 -33.88
CA ARG A 212 8.12 -27.39 -34.99
C ARG A 212 8.97 -27.78 -36.20
N GLN A 213 9.98 -27.00 -36.53
CA GLN A 213 10.94 -27.35 -37.59
C GLN A 213 11.72 -28.63 -37.24
N ASP A 214 12.21 -28.79 -36.01
CA ASP A 214 12.91 -30.01 -35.57
C ASP A 214 12.01 -31.26 -35.64
N VAL A 215 10.71 -31.12 -35.34
CA VAL A 215 9.75 -32.24 -35.48
C VAL A 215 9.48 -32.55 -36.95
N LEU A 216 9.34 -31.54 -37.80
CA LEU A 216 9.16 -31.72 -39.24
C LEU A 216 10.41 -32.32 -39.89
N ASP A 217 11.61 -31.86 -39.54
CA ASP A 217 12.88 -32.42 -40.01
C ASP A 217 13.07 -33.87 -39.57
N ARG A 218 12.64 -34.23 -38.34
CA ARG A 218 12.61 -35.64 -37.90
C ARG A 218 11.59 -36.49 -38.65
N LEU A 219 10.47 -35.92 -39.08
CA LEU A 219 9.47 -36.61 -39.90
C LEU A 219 9.96 -36.80 -41.33
N ASP A 220 10.61 -35.80 -41.92
CA ASP A 220 11.20 -35.89 -43.25
C ASP A 220 12.41 -36.84 -43.30
N LEU A 221 13.11 -37.05 -42.17
CA LEU A 221 14.21 -38.01 -42.05
C LEU A 221 13.75 -39.48 -41.90
N PHE A 222 12.46 -39.74 -41.66
CA PHE A 222 11.87 -41.09 -41.72
C PHE A 222 11.08 -41.24 -43.04
N PRO A 223 11.73 -41.60 -44.16
CA PRO A 223 11.01 -41.88 -45.38
C PRO A 223 10.11 -43.09 -45.14
N PHE A 224 8.81 -42.91 -45.37
CA PHE A 224 7.82 -43.99 -45.41
C PHE A 224 8.38 -45.15 -46.26
N PRO A 225 8.44 -46.39 -45.76
CA PRO A 225 8.74 -47.53 -46.61
C PRO A 225 7.55 -47.69 -47.56
N TYR A 226 7.79 -47.43 -48.85
CA TYR A 226 6.89 -47.80 -49.93
C TYR A 226 6.58 -49.30 -49.85
N ILE A 227 5.31 -49.65 -49.62
CA ILE A 227 4.68 -50.92 -50.00
C ILE A 227 3.36 -50.58 -50.69
#